data_AF-A0A359CCC8-F1
#
_entry.id   AF-A0A359CCC8-F1
#
_cell.length_a   1.000
_cell.length_b   1.000
_cell.length_c   1.000
_cell.angle_alpha   90.00
_cell.angle_beta   90.00
_cell.angle_gamma   90.00
#
_symmetry.space_group_name_H-M   'P 1'
#
loop_
_entity.id
_entity.type
_entity.pdbx_description
1 polymer ?
#
loop_
_entity_poly.entity_id
_entity_poly.type
_entity_poly.pdbx_seq_one_letter_code
_entity_poly.pdbx_strand_id
1 'polypeptide(L)' 'DTIMRSIIHIGIDAGSTTIKGVVTDEKNKLLYKDYRRHFADITGNLQKMLCEIMEKTGDCMA' A
#
# COMPACT_ATOMS: atom_id res chain seq x y z
N ASP A 1 8.81 0.56 -27.72
CA ASP A 1 7.69 0.59 -26.77
C ASP A 1 8.02 1.44 -25.55
N THR A 2 7.34 2.57 -25.42
CA THR A 2 7.47 3.45 -24.26
C THR A 2 6.60 2.89 -23.15
N ILE A 3 7.20 2.24 -22.15
CA ILE A 3 6.48 1.77 -20.96
C ILE A 3 5.94 3.00 -20.23
N MET A 4 4.62 3.17 -20.24
CA MET A 4 3.94 4.17 -19.43
C MET A 4 3.98 3.71 -17.97
N ARG A 5 4.67 4.48 -17.13
CA ARG A 5 4.80 4.21 -15.70
C ARG A 5 3.79 5.08 -14.97
N SER A 6 2.82 4.46 -14.30
CA SER A 6 1.89 5.17 -13.41
C SER A 6 2.57 5.37 -12.05
N ILE A 7 2.63 6.61 -11.56
CA ILE A 7 3.12 6.90 -10.21
C ILE A 7 1.98 6.67 -9.22
N ILE A 8 2.29 5.99 -8.12
CA ILE A 8 1.40 5.85 -6.96
C ILE A 8 2.10 6.41 -5.72
N HIS A 9 1.32 6.94 -4.80
CA HIS A 9 1.79 7.39 -3.50
C HIS A 9 1.36 6.39 -2.43
N ILE A 10 2.29 5.98 -1.58
CA ILE A 10 2.03 5.06 -0.48
C ILE A 10 2.30 5.79 0.84
N GLY A 11 1.29 5.85 1.71
CA GLY A 11 1.39 6.30 3.09
C GLY A 11 1.31 5.12 4.05
N ILE A 12 2.33 4.95 4.89
CA ILE A 12 2.38 3.92 5.94
C ILE A 12 2.53 4.60 7.30
N ASP A 13 1.69 4.23 8.27
CA ASP A 13 1.77 4.61 9.67
C ASP A 13 1.82 3.34 10.53
N ALA A 14 2.97 3.09 11.17
CA ALA A 14 3.19 1.93 12.03
C ALA A 14 3.31 2.40 13.49
N GLY A 15 2.20 2.29 14.24
CA GLY A 15 2.15 2.55 15.67
C GLY A 15 2.42 1.30 16.51
N SER A 16 2.46 1.47 17.84
CA SER A 16 2.75 0.39 18.81
C SER A 16 1.76 -0.77 18.85
N THR A 17 0.60 -0.60 18.20
CA THR A 17 -0.45 -1.63 18.16
C THR A 17 -0.94 -1.93 16.75
N THR A 18 -0.75 -1.02 15.79
CA THR A 18 -1.38 -1.10 14.47
C THR A 18 -0.48 -0.59 13.36
N ILE A 19 -0.71 -1.12 12.16
CA ILE A 19 -0.17 -0.61 10.91
C ILE A 19 -1.35 -0.14 10.07
N LYS A 20 -1.24 1.08 9.55
CA LYS A 20 -2.18 1.66 8.60
C LYS A 20 -1.46 1.88 7.28
N GLY A 21 -2.10 1.46 6.19
CA GLY A 21 -1.62 1.70 4.83
C GLY A 21 -2.66 2.42 4.00
N VAL A 22 -2.23 3.38 3.20
CA VAL A 22 -3.04 4.10 2.22
C VAL A 22 -2.25 4.19 0.93
N VAL A 23 -2.91 3.96 -0.21
CA VAL A 23 -2.33 4.17 -1.53
C VAL A 23 -3.24 5.06 -2.35
N THR A 24 -2.66 6.06 -3.01
CA THR A 24 -3.37 6.94 -3.94
C THR A 24 -2.66 7.03 -5.29
N ASP A 25 -3.40 7.39 -6.34
CA ASP A 25 -2.82 7.83 -7.61
C ASP A 25 -2.31 9.29 -7.53
N GLU A 26 -1.77 9.80 -8.64
CA GLU A 26 -1.30 11.20 -8.76
C GLU A 26 -2.41 12.24 -8.55
N LYS A 27 -3.68 11.87 -8.74
CA LYS A 27 -4.87 12.72 -8.54
C LYS A 27 -5.46 12.56 -7.14
N ASN A 28 -4.74 11.90 -6.23
CA ASN A 28 -5.18 11.58 -4.87
C ASN A 28 -6.43 10.67 -4.81
N LYS A 29 -6.74 9.93 -5.88
CA LYS A 29 -7.77 8.90 -5.85
C LYS A 29 -7.28 7.74 -5.00
N LEU A 30 -8.09 7.32 -4.03
CA LEU A 30 -7.78 6.18 -3.18
C LEU A 30 -7.80 4.86 -3.99
N LEU A 31 -6.67 4.15 -4.00
CA LEU A 31 -6.49 2.85 -4.63
C LEU A 31 -6.52 1.70 -3.62
N TYR A 32 -5.96 1.93 -2.42
CA TYR A 32 -5.92 0.95 -1.34
C TYR A 32 -5.98 1.64 0.02
N LYS A 33 -6.64 0.98 0.97
CA LYS A 33 -6.48 1.27 2.40
C LYS A 33 -6.55 -0.01 3.20
N ASP A 34 -5.72 -0.11 4.23
CA ASP A 34 -5.81 -1.16 5.23
C ASP A 34 -5.42 -0.64 6.61
N TYR A 35 -6.04 -1.22 7.63
CA TYR A 35 -5.80 -0.95 9.03
C TYR A 35 -5.83 -2.28 9.76
N ARG A 36 -4.70 -2.65 10.36
CA ARG A 36 -4.60 -3.92 11.09
C ARG A 36 -3.72 -3.85 12.32
N ARG A 37 -4.04 -4.68 13.30
CA ARG A 37 -3.18 -4.90 14.47
C ARG A 37 -2.00 -5.76 14.06
N HIS A 38 -0.80 -5.38 14.48
CA HIS A 38 0.41 -6.13 14.14
C HIS A 38 0.72 -7.26 15.13
N PHE A 39 0.06 -7.30 16.30
CA PHE A 39 0.23 -8.35 17.31
C PHE A 39 1.71 -8.72 17.60
N ALA A 40 2.53 -7.70 17.89
CA ALA A 40 3.99 -7.79 18.08
C ALA A 40 4.84 -8.17 16.84
N ASP A 41 4.23 -8.48 15.71
CA ASP A 41 4.91 -8.73 14.44
C ASP A 41 4.69 -7.58 13.44
N ILE A 42 5.46 -6.50 13.59
CA ILE A 42 5.36 -5.34 12.69
C ILE A 42 5.87 -5.71 11.29
N THR A 43 7.03 -6.36 11.20
CA THR A 43 7.69 -6.63 9.92
C THR A 43 6.89 -7.58 9.04
N GLY A 44 6.36 -8.68 9.59
CA GLY A 44 5.54 -9.62 8.82
C GLY A 44 4.23 -9.00 8.36
N ASN A 45 3.57 -8.21 9.22
CA ASN A 45 2.36 -7.49 8.84
C ASN A 45 2.63 -6.38 7.80
N LEU A 46 3.77 -5.70 7.87
CA LEU A 46 4.16 -4.71 6.87
C LEU A 46 4.48 -5.38 5.53
N GLN A 47 5.25 -6.47 5.53
CA GLN A 47 5.58 -7.23 4.33
C GLN A 47 4.30 -7.69 3.62
N LYS A 48 3.37 -8.30 4.37
CA LYS A 48 2.08 -8.73 3.83
C LYS A 48 1.29 -7.55 3.24
N MET A 49 1.42 -6.35 3.82
CA MET A 49 0.66 -5.17 3.39
C MET A 49 1.20 -4.68 2.05
N LEU A 50 2.52 -4.64 1.93
CA LEU A 50 3.19 -4.29 0.69
C LEU A 50 2.89 -5.30 -0.42
N CYS A 51 2.84 -6.60 -0.13
CA CYS A 51 2.41 -7.61 -1.09
C CYS A 51 0.97 -7.38 -1.56
N GLU A 52 0.03 -7.15 -0.64
CA GLU A 52 -1.36 -6.84 -0.98
C GLU A 52 -1.51 -5.54 -1.79
N ILE A 53 -0.69 -4.53 -1.49
CA ILE A 53 -0.62 -3.29 -2.28
C ILE A 53 -0.15 -3.62 -3.69
N MET A 54 0.96 -4.34 -3.84
CA MET A 54 1.49 -4.74 -5.15
C MET A 54 0.51 -5.59 -5.96
N GLU A 55 -0.25 -6.50 -5.33
CA GLU A 55 -1.28 -7.28 -6.01
C GLU A 55 -2.44 -6.40 -6.50
N LYS A 56 -2.83 -5.39 -5.72
CA LYS A 56 -3.97 -4.50 -6.05
C LYS A 56 -3.59 -3.34 -6.96
N THR A 57 -2.33 -2.94 -6.99
CA THR A 57 -1.84 -1.80 -7.77
C THR A 57 -0.84 -2.21 -8.86
N GLY A 58 -0.45 -3.48 -8.93
CA GLY A 58 0.44 -4.01 -9.95
C GLY A 58 -0.09 -3.82 -11.37
N ASP A 59 -1.43 -3.75 -11.51
CA ASP A 59 -2.16 -3.44 -12.73
C ASP A 59 -2.75 -2.00 -12.71
N CYS A 60 -2.03 -1.00 -12.20
CA CYS A 60 -2.33 0.41 -12.54
C CYS A 60 -1.98 0.71 -14.02
N MET A 61 -2.45 -0.15 -14.92
CA MET A 61 -2.58 -0.01 -16.36
C MET A 61 -4.07 -0.05 -16.67
N ALA A 62 -4.76 1.08 -16.50
CA ALA A 62 -6.07 1.31 -17.09
C ALA A 62 -6.13 2.76 -17.57
#